data_AF-A0A1H1M393-F1
#
_entry.id   AF-A0A1H1M393-F1
#
_cell.length_a   1.000
_cell.length_b   1.000
_cell.length_c   1.000
_cell.angle_alpha   90.00
_cell.angle_beta   90.00
_cell.angle_gamma   90.00
#
_symmetry.space_group_name_H-M   'P 1'
#
loop_
_entity.id
_entity.type
_entity.pdbx_description
1 polymer ?
#
loop_
_entity_poly.entity_id
_entity_poly.type
_entity_poly.pdbx_seq_one_letter_code
_entity_poly.pdbx_strand_id
1 'polypeptide(L)'
;MYKDTELTLPELISNPYKLIGTVYSVEKLVYSSILTKWLKIVSLPFKKLQILMFKIILALLGVTFYRFPGLILGLIIGTLLDNMMGSGNSPKMVFNTGRNDVSPGDFELNLLSLASIVIKADGNVSQQELDYVRSYFVQAYGKERANATFRTFNEVIKNREISAQRICSYLQARTRYEVRLQILHFLFSIAKADGNVSEQELYKIAEIARYLNLNPREFESIKAMFFKSADDAYKILEVDKSASEADVKKAYRSMAKKYHPDKLQHMDEAYRKGAEEKFRKVQEAYEKIQKERGF
;
A
#
# COMPACT_ATOMS: atom_id res chain seq x y z
N MET A 1 -15.17 41.42 -26.63
CA MET A 1 -14.94 42.10 -27.93
C MET A 1 -13.44 42.05 -28.22
N TYR A 2 -12.95 40.88 -28.62
CA TYR A 2 -11.68 40.67 -29.30
C TYR A 2 -12.06 39.68 -30.40
N LYS A 3 -12.00 40.12 -31.66
CA LYS A 3 -12.38 39.29 -32.80
C LYS A 3 -11.28 38.26 -33.01
N ASP A 4 -11.64 36.98 -33.01
CA ASP A 4 -10.79 35.93 -33.57
C ASP A 4 -10.62 36.19 -35.06
N THR A 5 -9.51 36.86 -35.41
CA THR A 5 -9.05 36.97 -36.80
C THR A 5 -8.37 35.66 -37.17
N GLU A 6 -9.11 34.73 -37.76
CA GLU A 6 -8.54 33.65 -38.55
C GLU A 6 -7.78 34.27 -39.74
N LEU A 7 -6.44 34.13 -39.72
CA LEU A 7 -5.58 34.56 -40.82
C LEU A 7 -5.88 33.72 -42.06
N THR A 8 -6.37 34.37 -43.12
CA THR A 8 -6.69 33.69 -44.38
C THR A 8 -5.41 33.39 -45.17
N LEU A 9 -5.40 32.28 -45.93
CA LEU A 9 -4.25 31.85 -46.76
C LEU A 9 -3.59 32.97 -47.60
N PRO A 10 -4.33 33.93 -48.19
CA PRO A 10 -3.72 35.04 -48.95
C PRO A 10 -2.90 36.02 -48.09
N GLU A 11 -3.27 36.26 -46.84
CA GLU A 11 -2.50 37.13 -45.91
C GLU A 11 -1.20 36.48 -45.44
N LEU A 12 -1.23 35.15 -45.32
CA LEU A 12 -0.09 34.31 -44.95
C LEU A 12 1.02 34.29 -46.01
N ILE A 13 0.63 34.37 -47.29
CA ILE A 13 1.55 34.40 -48.43
C ILE A 13 2.18 35.78 -48.60
N SER A 14 1.46 36.87 -48.27
CA SER A 14 1.95 38.23 -48.46
C SER A 14 2.88 38.74 -47.35
N ASN A 15 2.83 38.16 -46.14
CA ASN A 15 3.77 38.52 -45.07
C ASN A 15 4.07 37.33 -44.12
N PRO A 16 5.02 36.45 -44.48
CA PRO A 16 5.35 35.26 -43.69
C PRO A 16 5.95 35.56 -42.30
N TYR A 17 6.39 36.80 -42.03
CA TYR A 17 6.99 37.20 -40.75
C TYR A 17 5.97 37.39 -39.62
N LYS A 18 4.68 37.55 -39.92
CA LYS A 18 3.61 37.70 -38.90
C LYS A 18 3.44 36.45 -38.04
N LEU A 19 3.53 35.26 -38.65
CA LEU A 19 3.34 33.98 -37.93
C LEU A 19 4.53 33.67 -37.02
N ILE A 20 5.74 34.03 -37.46
CA ILE A 20 6.97 33.89 -36.69
C ILE A 20 6.90 34.78 -35.43
N GLY A 21 6.43 36.03 -35.54
CA GLY A 21 6.34 36.96 -34.41
C GLY A 21 5.37 36.54 -33.30
N THR A 22 4.25 35.91 -33.65
CA THR A 22 3.25 35.44 -32.67
C THR A 22 3.73 34.18 -31.95
N VAL A 23 4.33 33.22 -32.66
CA VAL A 23 4.91 31.99 -32.08
C VAL A 23 6.09 32.34 -31.16
N TYR A 24 6.98 33.25 -31.58
CA TYR A 24 8.13 33.68 -30.78
C TYR A 24 7.72 34.39 -29.47
N SER A 25 6.59 35.12 -29.48
CA SER A 25 6.11 35.86 -28.30
C SER A 25 5.49 34.93 -27.25
N VAL A 26 4.81 33.88 -27.67
CA VAL A 26 4.21 32.89 -26.76
C VAL A 26 5.29 32.01 -26.11
N GLU A 27 6.30 31.56 -26.88
CA GLU A 27 7.43 30.81 -26.32
C GLU A 27 8.23 31.63 -25.29
N LYS A 28 8.49 32.92 -25.56
CA LYS A 28 9.22 33.79 -24.63
C LYS A 28 8.51 33.95 -23.27
N LEU A 29 7.18 34.02 -23.28
CA LEU A 29 6.38 34.15 -22.05
C LEU A 29 6.38 32.87 -21.22
N VAL A 30 6.31 31.71 -21.87
CA VAL A 30 6.38 30.40 -21.21
C VAL A 30 7.78 30.15 -20.63
N TYR A 31 8.83 30.41 -21.42
CA TYR A 31 10.21 30.30 -20.94
C TYR A 31 10.50 31.27 -19.80
N SER A 32 10.02 32.52 -19.86
CA SER A 32 10.22 33.50 -18.79
C SER A 32 9.56 33.07 -17.47
N SER A 33 8.35 32.52 -17.49
CA SER A 33 7.64 32.05 -16.29
C SER A 33 8.30 30.84 -15.63
N ILE A 34 8.77 29.89 -16.44
CA ILE A 34 9.47 28.70 -15.95
C ILE A 34 10.86 29.08 -15.44
N LEU A 35 11.59 29.91 -16.19
CA LEU A 35 12.93 30.36 -15.85
C LEU A 35 12.93 31.22 -14.57
N THR A 36 11.94 32.09 -14.37
CA THR A 36 11.83 32.90 -13.14
C THR A 36 11.48 32.05 -11.90
N LYS A 37 10.67 31.00 -12.06
CA LYS A 37 10.45 30.01 -10.98
C LYS A 37 11.70 29.19 -10.68
N TRP A 38 12.43 28.78 -11.72
CA TRP A 38 13.72 28.09 -11.59
C TRP A 38 14.80 28.98 -10.94
N LEU A 39 14.94 30.23 -11.38
CA LEU A 39 15.87 31.21 -10.80
C LEU A 39 15.56 31.49 -9.32
N LYS A 40 14.28 31.52 -8.92
CA LYS A 40 13.90 31.65 -7.50
C LYS A 40 14.30 30.46 -6.65
N ILE A 41 14.36 29.24 -7.21
CA ILE A 41 14.80 28.03 -6.51
C ILE A 41 16.33 28.01 -6.43
N VAL A 42 17.02 28.38 -7.51
CA VAL A 42 18.50 28.41 -7.58
C VAL A 42 19.11 29.56 -6.77
N SER A 43 18.40 30.67 -6.58
CA SER A 43 18.86 31.84 -5.81
C SER A 43 18.57 31.76 -4.30
N LEU A 44 18.02 30.66 -3.80
CA LEU A 44 17.82 30.49 -2.35
C LEU A 44 19.17 30.39 -1.64
N PRO A 45 19.37 31.10 -0.51
CA PRO A 45 20.61 31.03 0.24
C PRO A 45 20.85 29.58 0.68
N PHE A 46 22.10 29.12 0.58
CA PHE A 46 22.50 27.71 0.81
C PHE A 46 21.91 27.10 2.09
N LYS A 47 21.82 27.88 3.18
CA LYS A 47 21.17 27.48 4.44
C LYS A 47 19.68 27.14 4.30
N LYS A 48 18.91 27.86 3.46
CA LYS A 48 17.49 27.56 3.20
C LYS A 48 17.33 26.29 2.35
N LEU A 49 18.24 26.04 1.42
CA LEU A 49 18.25 24.81 0.61
C LEU A 49 18.54 23.57 1.48
N GLN A 50 19.50 23.70 2.40
CA GLN A 50 19.81 22.65 3.39
C GLN A 50 18.63 22.36 4.33
N ILE A 51 17.94 23.39 4.83
CA ILE A 51 16.74 23.23 5.68
C ILE A 51 15.61 22.54 4.89
N LEU A 52 15.40 22.90 3.62
CA LEU A 52 14.40 22.27 2.77
C LEU A 52 14.74 20.80 2.47
N MET A 53 15.99 20.50 2.15
CA MET A 53 16.47 19.13 1.97
C MET A 53 16.33 18.31 3.25
N PHE A 54 16.69 18.86 4.41
CA PHE A 54 16.54 18.18 5.70
C PHE A 54 15.08 17.90 6.04
N LYS A 55 14.15 18.81 5.72
CA LYS A 55 12.71 18.58 5.86
C LYS A 55 12.19 17.47 4.95
N ILE A 56 12.66 17.41 3.70
CA ILE A 56 12.28 16.34 2.76
C ILE A 56 12.88 15.00 3.21
N ILE A 57 14.13 14.98 3.67
CA ILE A 57 14.77 13.77 4.22
C ILE A 57 14.04 13.33 5.49
N LEU A 58 13.69 14.23 6.41
CA LEU A 58 12.88 13.89 7.60
C LEU A 58 11.46 13.46 7.26
N ALA A 59 10.83 14.02 6.23
CA ALA A 59 9.53 13.58 5.75
C ALA A 59 9.61 12.18 5.11
N LEU A 60 10.63 11.92 4.28
CA LEU A 60 10.92 10.60 3.71
C LEU A 60 11.33 9.59 4.79
N LEU A 61 12.04 10.02 5.83
CA LEU A 61 12.37 9.21 7.00
C LEU A 61 11.12 8.93 7.87
N GLY A 62 10.25 9.91 8.07
CA GLY A 62 8.98 9.74 8.77
C GLY A 62 8.05 8.77 8.04
N VAL A 63 8.00 8.87 6.72
CA VAL A 63 7.31 7.94 5.81
C VAL A 63 7.92 6.53 5.87
N THR A 64 9.24 6.40 5.92
CA THR A 64 9.90 5.09 6.01
C THR A 64 9.82 4.43 7.40
N PHE A 65 9.58 5.19 8.47
CA PHE A 65 9.51 4.65 9.84
C PHE A 65 8.09 4.42 10.39
N TYR A 66 7.05 5.09 9.92
CA TYR A 66 5.68 4.95 10.47
C TYR A 66 4.76 3.93 9.77
N ARG A 67 5.35 2.90 9.16
CA ARG A 67 4.70 1.61 8.82
C ARG A 67 3.33 1.72 8.13
N PHE A 68 3.41 1.91 6.81
CA PHE A 68 2.40 1.83 5.75
C PHE A 68 1.29 0.75 5.82
N PRO A 69 1.49 -0.46 6.37
CA PRO A 69 0.44 -1.47 6.46
C PRO A 69 -0.85 -0.97 7.14
N GLY A 70 -0.74 -0.03 8.10
CA GLY A 70 -1.81 0.66 8.86
C GLY A 70 -2.91 1.27 8.03
N LEU A 71 -2.47 2.17 7.18
CA LEU A 71 -3.32 2.95 6.28
C LEU A 71 -4.04 2.05 5.26
N ILE A 72 -3.45 0.89 4.97
CA ILE A 72 -3.89 -0.06 3.95
C ILE A 72 -5.11 -0.88 4.35
N LEU A 73 -5.36 -1.34 5.60
CA LEU A 73 -6.67 -1.95 5.92
C LEU A 73 -7.70 -0.90 6.35
N GLY A 74 -7.24 0.24 6.88
CA GLY A 74 -8.11 1.37 7.19
C GLY A 74 -8.99 1.84 6.06
N LEU A 75 -8.38 2.04 4.90
CA LEU A 75 -9.09 2.44 3.71
C LEU A 75 -9.96 1.28 3.14
N ILE A 76 -9.62 -0.01 3.40
CA ILE A 76 -10.40 -1.20 2.94
C ILE A 76 -11.74 -1.18 3.66
N ILE A 77 -11.73 -0.76 4.92
CA ILE A 77 -12.92 -0.77 5.78
C ILE A 77 -13.61 0.60 5.79
N GLY A 78 -12.90 1.69 5.50
CA GLY A 78 -13.50 2.99 5.19
C GLY A 78 -14.44 2.91 3.98
N THR A 79 -13.98 2.28 2.89
CA THR A 79 -14.80 2.04 1.68
C THR A 79 -15.98 1.07 1.90
N LEU A 80 -15.86 0.18 2.89
CA LEU A 80 -16.97 -0.64 3.38
C LEU A 80 -18.07 0.17 4.08
N LEU A 81 -17.68 1.20 4.84
CA LEU A 81 -18.59 2.06 5.60
C LEU A 81 -19.39 2.99 4.68
N ASP A 82 -18.75 3.53 3.64
CA ASP A 82 -19.39 4.44 2.68
C ASP A 82 -20.58 3.79 1.97
N ASN A 83 -20.52 2.47 1.73
CA ASN A 83 -21.61 1.69 1.14
C ASN A 83 -22.81 1.48 2.08
N MET A 84 -22.65 1.65 3.40
CA MET A 84 -23.75 1.56 4.37
C MET A 84 -24.40 2.91 4.69
N MET A 85 -23.71 4.04 4.49
CA MET A 85 -24.21 5.38 4.82
C MET A 85 -24.88 6.13 3.65
N GLY A 86 -25.05 5.50 2.48
CA GLY A 86 -25.86 6.06 1.39
C GLY A 86 -25.27 7.32 0.75
N SER A 87 -23.95 7.50 0.76
CA SER A 87 -23.30 8.58 0.02
C SER A 87 -23.24 8.23 -1.47
N GLY A 88 -23.95 9.00 -2.31
CA GLY A 88 -24.24 8.73 -3.71
C GLY A 88 -23.06 8.76 -4.70
N ASN A 89 -21.83 8.46 -4.28
CA ASN A 89 -20.70 8.26 -5.19
C ASN A 89 -20.04 6.90 -4.89
N SER A 90 -20.30 5.93 -5.78
CA SER A 90 -19.96 4.50 -5.66
C SER A 90 -18.48 4.22 -5.33
N PRO A 91 -18.24 3.25 -4.42
CA PRO A 91 -17.32 2.15 -4.71
C PRO A 91 -17.92 0.79 -4.31
N LYS A 92 -18.74 0.22 -5.20
CA LYS A 92 -19.09 -1.21 -5.17
C LYS A 92 -17.90 -2.02 -5.66
N MET A 93 -17.01 -2.54 -4.80
CA MET A 93 -16.07 -3.59 -5.26
C MET A 93 -15.23 -4.35 -4.20
N VAL A 94 -15.50 -4.28 -2.89
CA VAL A 94 -14.68 -5.05 -1.92
C VAL A 94 -15.31 -6.41 -1.56
N PHE A 95 -16.64 -6.55 -1.68
CA PHE A 95 -17.39 -7.72 -1.20
C PHE A 95 -18.10 -8.44 -2.35
N ASN A 96 -18.06 -9.77 -2.32
CA ASN A 96 -18.74 -10.62 -3.30
C ASN A 96 -20.25 -10.41 -3.15
N THR A 97 -20.93 -9.95 -4.20
CA THR A 97 -22.32 -9.45 -4.15
C THR A 97 -23.38 -10.57 -4.02
N GLY A 98 -23.08 -11.62 -3.25
CA GLY A 98 -23.94 -12.77 -3.00
C GLY A 98 -23.89 -13.20 -1.55
N ARG A 99 -24.94 -12.85 -0.80
CA ARG A 99 -25.35 -13.34 0.54
C ARG A 99 -24.28 -13.34 1.65
N ASN A 100 -24.55 -12.50 2.67
CA ASN A 100 -23.91 -12.37 3.98
C ASN A 100 -22.66 -11.48 4.02
N ASP A 101 -22.87 -10.16 3.88
CA ASP A 101 -21.83 -9.15 4.10
C ASP A 101 -21.25 -9.24 5.53
N VAL A 102 -19.94 -9.03 5.66
CA VAL A 102 -19.29 -8.82 6.97
C VAL A 102 -19.64 -7.41 7.41
N SER A 103 -20.23 -7.24 8.60
CA SER A 103 -20.33 -5.91 9.18
C SER A 103 -18.91 -5.35 9.37
N PRO A 104 -18.62 -4.11 9.01
CA PRO A 104 -17.31 -3.48 9.23
C PRO A 104 -16.79 -3.70 10.66
N GLY A 105 -17.68 -3.64 11.67
CA GLY A 105 -17.33 -3.93 13.06
C GLY A 105 -16.93 -5.38 13.30
N ASP A 106 -17.58 -6.35 12.65
CA ASP A 106 -17.21 -7.76 12.75
C ASP A 106 -15.85 -8.03 12.10
N PHE A 107 -15.54 -7.38 10.98
CA PHE A 107 -14.22 -7.48 10.36
C PHE A 107 -13.13 -6.95 11.30
N GLU A 108 -13.34 -5.76 11.86
CA GLU A 108 -12.40 -5.12 12.78
C GLU A 108 -12.14 -5.98 14.03
N LEU A 109 -13.21 -6.54 14.62
CA LEU A 109 -13.10 -7.44 15.77
C LEU A 109 -12.37 -8.74 15.42
N ASN A 110 -12.64 -9.32 14.26
CA ASN A 110 -11.95 -10.52 13.79
C ASN A 110 -10.47 -10.25 13.52
N LEU A 111 -10.15 -9.11 12.91
CA LEU A 111 -8.78 -8.67 12.65
C LEU A 111 -8.01 -8.45 13.96
N LEU A 112 -8.62 -7.76 14.92
CA LEU A 112 -8.05 -7.55 16.25
C LEU A 112 -7.89 -8.87 17.00
N SER A 113 -8.81 -9.81 16.82
CA SER A 113 -8.73 -11.15 17.39
C SER A 113 -7.56 -11.96 16.83
N LEU A 114 -7.36 -11.95 15.50
CA LEU A 114 -6.19 -12.58 14.88
C LEU A 114 -4.88 -11.94 15.36
N ALA A 115 -4.82 -10.61 15.44
CA ALA A 115 -3.66 -9.91 16.01
C ALA A 115 -3.38 -10.36 17.45
N SER A 116 -4.42 -10.49 18.27
CA SER A 116 -4.28 -10.93 19.65
C SER A 116 -3.78 -12.37 19.79
N ILE A 117 -4.10 -13.25 18.83
CA ILE A 117 -3.61 -14.63 18.80
C ILE A 117 -2.10 -14.65 18.52
N VAL A 118 -1.64 -13.80 17.58
CA VAL A 118 -0.22 -13.69 17.23
C VAL A 118 0.57 -13.10 18.40
N ILE A 119 0.14 -11.96 18.95
CA ILE A 119 0.82 -11.26 20.06
C ILE A 119 0.91 -12.13 21.32
N LYS A 120 -0.03 -13.06 21.54
CA LYS A 120 -0.03 -13.96 22.70
C LYS A 120 0.67 -15.29 22.44
N ALA A 121 1.24 -15.51 21.25
CA ALA A 121 1.70 -16.83 20.82
C ALA A 121 2.84 -17.39 21.67
N ASP A 122 3.77 -16.54 22.09
CA ASP A 122 4.94 -16.91 22.90
C ASP A 122 4.70 -16.72 24.42
N GLY A 123 3.54 -16.19 24.80
CA GLY A 123 3.16 -15.88 26.18
C GLY A 123 3.64 -14.52 26.69
N ASN A 124 4.47 -13.78 25.94
CA ASN A 124 4.98 -12.47 26.32
C ASN A 124 4.36 -11.39 25.44
N VAL A 125 3.41 -10.64 25.99
CA VAL A 125 2.76 -9.55 25.25
C VAL A 125 3.65 -8.31 25.25
N SER A 126 4.20 -7.94 24.09
CA SER A 126 5.01 -6.73 23.95
C SER A 126 4.14 -5.47 23.86
N GLN A 127 4.49 -4.44 24.64
CA GLN A 127 3.80 -3.15 24.57
C GLN A 127 3.97 -2.51 23.19
N GLN A 128 5.09 -2.74 22.52
CA GLN A 128 5.38 -2.19 21.19
C GLN A 128 4.46 -2.78 20.12
N GLU A 129 4.11 -4.07 20.23
CA GLU A 129 3.12 -4.70 19.36
C GLU A 129 1.71 -4.17 19.64
N LEU A 130 1.33 -4.03 20.91
CA LEU A 130 0.03 -3.45 21.29
C LEU A 130 -0.12 -2.02 20.80
N ASP A 131 0.92 -1.20 20.94
CA ASP A 131 0.96 0.18 20.45
C ASP A 131 0.93 0.21 18.92
N TYR A 132 1.58 -0.75 18.27
CA TYR A 132 1.50 -0.92 16.82
C TYR A 132 0.07 -1.22 16.37
N VAL A 133 -0.61 -2.21 16.98
CA VAL A 133 -2.02 -2.52 16.66
C VAL A 133 -2.93 -1.33 16.95
N ARG A 134 -2.72 -0.62 18.06
CA ARG A 134 -3.53 0.57 18.39
C ARG A 134 -3.32 1.69 17.38
N SER A 135 -2.08 2.05 17.08
CA SER A 135 -1.76 3.10 16.10
C SER A 135 -2.28 2.73 14.71
N TYR A 136 -2.16 1.46 14.34
CA TYR A 136 -2.77 0.88 13.14
C TYR A 136 -4.28 1.17 13.09
N PHE A 137 -5.04 0.73 14.09
CA PHE A 137 -6.50 0.87 14.10
C PHE A 137 -6.94 2.33 14.15
N VAL A 138 -6.22 3.20 14.86
CA VAL A 138 -6.51 4.63 14.93
C VAL A 138 -6.27 5.32 13.58
N GLN A 139 -5.14 5.03 12.93
CA GLN A 139 -4.84 5.54 11.59
C GLN A 139 -5.86 5.04 10.56
N ALA A 140 -6.31 3.80 10.75
CA ALA A 140 -7.18 3.09 9.85
C ALA A 140 -8.64 3.55 9.92
N TYR A 141 -9.17 3.71 11.14
CA TYR A 141 -10.63 3.86 11.38
C TYR A 141 -11.00 5.13 12.14
N GLY A 142 -10.00 5.92 12.56
CA GLY A 142 -10.20 7.04 13.48
C GLY A 142 -10.20 6.61 14.94
N LYS A 143 -9.94 7.58 15.82
CA LYS A 143 -9.67 7.34 17.25
C LYS A 143 -10.90 6.80 17.98
N GLU A 144 -12.07 7.37 17.73
CA GLU A 144 -13.33 7.03 18.41
C GLU A 144 -13.74 5.59 18.10
N ARG A 145 -13.69 5.23 16.82
CA ARG A 145 -14.06 3.89 16.33
C ARG A 145 -13.07 2.83 16.78
N ALA A 146 -11.77 3.09 16.64
CA ALA A 146 -10.74 2.20 17.18
C ALA A 146 -10.98 1.92 18.66
N ASN A 147 -11.20 2.96 19.47
CA ASN A 147 -11.49 2.81 20.90
C ASN A 147 -12.75 1.97 21.18
N ALA A 148 -13.81 2.13 20.39
CA ALA A 148 -15.01 1.28 20.49
C ALA A 148 -14.68 -0.20 20.24
N THR A 149 -13.97 -0.49 19.14
CA THR A 149 -13.54 -1.85 18.79
C THR A 149 -12.67 -2.48 19.89
N PHE A 150 -11.70 -1.74 20.43
CA PHE A 150 -10.87 -2.22 21.55
C PHE A 150 -11.67 -2.48 22.83
N ARG A 151 -12.69 -1.65 23.14
CA ARG A 151 -13.58 -1.91 24.28
C ARG A 151 -14.34 -3.21 24.10
N THR A 152 -15.02 -3.36 22.95
CA THR A 152 -15.78 -4.57 22.64
C THR A 152 -14.89 -5.81 22.66
N PHE A 153 -13.67 -5.74 22.12
CA PHE A 153 -12.71 -6.82 22.19
C PHE A 153 -12.34 -7.20 23.64
N ASN A 154 -12.03 -6.21 24.47
CA ASN A 154 -11.65 -6.44 25.87
C ASN A 154 -12.80 -6.98 26.73
N GLU A 155 -14.02 -6.52 26.49
CA GLU A 155 -15.20 -6.90 27.27
C GLU A 155 -15.75 -8.27 26.84
N VAL A 156 -15.80 -8.54 25.53
CA VAL A 156 -16.53 -9.68 24.98
C VAL A 156 -15.62 -10.85 24.61
N ILE A 157 -14.40 -10.56 24.16
CA ILE A 157 -13.56 -11.54 23.46
C ILE A 157 -12.34 -11.96 24.28
N LYS A 158 -11.74 -11.06 25.08
CA LYS A 158 -10.48 -11.32 25.81
C LYS A 158 -10.49 -12.60 26.67
N ASN A 159 -11.63 -12.94 27.25
CA ASN A 159 -11.81 -14.09 28.15
C ASN A 159 -12.44 -15.32 27.48
N ARG A 160 -12.72 -15.25 26.17
CA ARG A 160 -13.24 -16.37 25.39
C ARG A 160 -12.10 -17.07 24.66
N GLU A 161 -12.26 -18.36 24.42
CA GLU A 161 -11.36 -19.08 23.52
C GLU A 161 -11.55 -18.57 22.09
N ILE A 162 -10.52 -17.93 21.55
CA ILE A 162 -10.52 -17.37 20.20
C ILE A 162 -9.95 -18.41 19.25
N SER A 163 -10.77 -18.91 18.32
CA SER A 163 -10.33 -19.87 17.31
C SER A 163 -9.93 -19.16 16.02
N ALA A 164 -8.64 -19.21 15.68
CA ALA A 164 -8.11 -18.72 14.40
C ALA A 164 -8.85 -19.35 13.22
N GLN A 165 -9.08 -20.67 13.26
CA GLN A 165 -9.77 -21.40 12.20
C GLN A 165 -11.18 -20.83 11.93
N ARG A 166 -11.99 -20.60 12.97
CA ARG A 166 -13.35 -20.06 12.82
C ARG A 166 -13.34 -18.67 12.22
N ILE A 167 -12.45 -17.80 12.70
CA ILE A 167 -12.29 -16.43 12.17
C ILE A 167 -11.91 -16.48 10.69
N CYS A 168 -10.91 -17.29 10.35
CA CYS A 168 -10.43 -17.40 8.99
C CYS A 168 -11.50 -18.00 8.04
N SER A 169 -12.26 -19.02 8.46
CA SER A 169 -13.40 -19.54 7.69
C SER A 169 -14.48 -18.48 7.46
N TYR A 170 -14.77 -17.65 8.47
CA TYR A 170 -15.70 -16.53 8.34
C TYR A 170 -15.22 -15.50 7.31
N LEU A 171 -13.95 -15.13 7.36
CA LEU A 171 -13.31 -14.16 6.45
C LEU A 171 -13.21 -14.71 5.02
N GLN A 172 -12.82 -15.97 4.85
CA GLN A 172 -12.73 -16.60 3.52
C GLN A 172 -14.05 -16.52 2.76
N ALA A 173 -15.17 -16.79 3.43
CA ALA A 173 -16.48 -16.81 2.80
C ALA A 173 -16.95 -15.43 2.32
N ARG A 174 -16.35 -14.34 2.80
CA ARG A 174 -16.91 -12.99 2.64
C ARG A 174 -15.92 -11.94 2.18
N THR A 175 -14.65 -12.30 2.05
CA THR A 175 -13.61 -11.36 1.59
C THR A 175 -12.95 -11.89 0.32
N ARG A 176 -12.52 -10.97 -0.52
CA ARG A 176 -11.73 -11.28 -1.71
C ARG A 176 -10.37 -11.89 -1.34
N TYR A 177 -9.74 -12.60 -2.28
CA TYR A 177 -8.43 -13.23 -2.05
C TYR A 177 -7.37 -12.20 -1.63
N GLU A 178 -7.44 -11.05 -2.26
CA GLU A 178 -6.64 -9.86 -2.07
C GLU A 178 -6.64 -9.36 -0.62
N VAL A 179 -7.83 -9.29 0.00
CA VAL A 179 -7.99 -8.82 1.38
C VAL A 179 -7.30 -9.79 2.34
N ARG A 180 -7.35 -11.09 2.06
CA ARG A 180 -6.68 -12.12 2.87
C ARG A 180 -5.17 -11.98 2.85
N LEU A 181 -4.58 -11.61 1.71
CA LEU A 181 -3.15 -11.25 1.61
C LEU A 181 -2.81 -10.02 2.47
N GLN A 182 -3.70 -9.03 2.54
CA GLN A 182 -3.51 -7.85 3.39
C GLN A 182 -3.59 -8.17 4.88
N ILE A 183 -4.49 -9.07 5.28
CA ILE A 183 -4.54 -9.58 6.67
C ILE A 183 -3.20 -10.24 7.01
N LEU A 184 -2.66 -11.08 6.14
CA LEU A 184 -1.36 -11.71 6.36
C LEU A 184 -0.23 -10.68 6.50
N HIS A 185 -0.19 -9.68 5.61
CA HIS A 185 0.78 -8.59 5.66
C HIS A 185 0.70 -7.80 6.98
N PHE A 186 -0.52 -7.51 7.44
CA PHE A 186 -0.75 -6.86 8.73
C PHE A 186 -0.21 -7.67 9.91
N LEU A 187 -0.46 -8.98 9.95
CA LEU A 187 0.03 -9.83 11.02
C LEU A 187 1.57 -9.86 11.08
N PHE A 188 2.24 -9.89 9.92
CA PHE A 188 3.71 -9.76 9.88
C PHE A 188 4.21 -8.38 10.32
N SER A 189 3.44 -7.33 10.06
CA SER A 189 3.79 -5.96 10.47
C SER A 189 3.72 -5.80 11.99
N ILE A 190 2.77 -6.48 12.63
CA ILE A 190 2.65 -6.58 14.08
C ILE A 190 3.81 -7.36 14.67
N ALA A 191 4.05 -8.58 14.18
CA ALA A 191 5.12 -9.41 14.73
C ALA A 191 6.47 -8.71 14.61
N LYS A 192 6.74 -8.05 13.46
CA LYS A 192 7.99 -7.29 13.29
C LYS A 192 8.05 -5.99 14.12
N ALA A 193 7.04 -5.68 14.93
CA ALA A 193 6.87 -4.36 15.50
C ALA A 193 8.00 -3.97 16.45
N ASP A 194 8.46 -4.91 17.27
CA ASP A 194 9.54 -4.75 18.24
C ASP A 194 10.95 -5.03 17.66
N GLY A 195 11.00 -5.43 16.39
CA GLY A 195 12.25 -5.70 15.67
C GLY A 195 12.66 -7.17 15.65
N ASN A 196 12.06 -8.05 16.46
CA ASN A 196 12.28 -9.49 16.44
C ASN A 196 10.96 -10.21 16.10
N VAL A 197 11.02 -11.47 15.69
CA VAL A 197 9.82 -12.29 15.54
C VAL A 197 10.15 -13.67 16.06
N SER A 198 9.41 -14.10 17.07
CA SER A 198 9.55 -15.41 17.67
C SER A 198 9.10 -16.52 16.71
N GLU A 199 9.60 -17.74 16.93
CA GLU A 199 9.17 -18.90 16.16
C GLU A 199 7.68 -19.21 16.39
N GLN A 200 7.17 -18.92 17.59
CA GLN A 200 5.78 -19.13 17.99
C GLN A 200 4.83 -18.17 17.23
N GLU A 201 5.18 -16.89 17.12
CA GLU A 201 4.42 -15.94 16.29
C GLU A 201 4.44 -16.36 14.83
N LEU A 202 5.62 -16.72 14.29
CA LEU A 202 5.74 -17.17 12.91
C LEU A 202 4.89 -18.41 12.64
N TYR A 203 4.87 -19.37 13.58
CA TYR A 203 4.01 -20.55 13.51
C TYR A 203 2.52 -20.16 13.47
N LYS A 204 2.07 -19.23 14.33
CA LYS A 204 0.68 -18.77 14.34
C LYS A 204 0.30 -18.02 13.08
N ILE A 205 1.18 -17.18 12.54
CA ILE A 205 0.95 -16.47 11.28
C ILE A 205 0.87 -17.48 10.11
N ALA A 206 1.73 -18.51 10.08
CA ALA A 206 1.68 -19.58 9.09
C ALA A 206 0.38 -20.41 9.18
N GLU A 207 -0.07 -20.71 10.40
CA GLU A 207 -1.34 -21.37 10.66
C GLU A 207 -2.53 -20.55 10.13
N ILE A 208 -2.56 -19.24 10.44
CA ILE A 208 -3.57 -18.31 9.95
C ILE A 208 -3.55 -18.22 8.42
N ALA A 209 -2.37 -18.17 7.78
CA ALA A 209 -2.26 -18.14 6.33
C ALA A 209 -2.87 -19.39 5.67
N ARG A 210 -2.64 -20.58 6.25
CA ARG A 210 -3.29 -21.82 5.81
C ARG A 210 -4.80 -21.75 5.99
N TYR A 211 -5.28 -21.27 7.14
CA TYR A 211 -6.71 -21.11 7.36
C TYR A 211 -7.34 -20.02 6.51
N LEU A 212 -6.59 -19.06 5.98
CA LEU A 212 -7.08 -18.11 4.98
C LEU A 212 -7.03 -18.68 3.56
N ASN A 213 -6.59 -19.93 3.39
CA ASN A 213 -6.40 -20.59 2.10
C ASN A 213 -5.46 -19.80 1.17
N LEU A 214 -4.31 -19.38 1.71
CA LEU A 214 -3.27 -18.68 0.97
C LEU A 214 -2.23 -19.67 0.43
N ASN A 215 -1.70 -19.40 -0.77
CA ASN A 215 -0.63 -20.17 -1.36
C ASN A 215 0.66 -20.05 -0.53
N PRO A 216 1.38 -21.16 -0.24
CA PRO A 216 2.68 -21.12 0.45
C PRO A 216 3.72 -20.18 -0.18
N ARG A 217 3.70 -20.02 -1.51
CA ARG A 217 4.59 -19.07 -2.21
C ARG A 217 4.26 -17.62 -1.86
N GLU A 218 2.98 -17.26 -1.81
CA GLU A 218 2.53 -15.93 -1.42
C GLU A 218 2.84 -15.65 0.05
N PHE A 219 2.74 -16.67 0.92
CA PHE A 219 3.17 -16.57 2.31
C PHE A 219 4.68 -16.25 2.41
N GLU A 220 5.55 -17.04 1.76
CA GLU A 220 7.00 -16.79 1.78
C GLU A 220 7.36 -15.45 1.12
N SER A 221 6.62 -15.05 0.08
CA SER A 221 6.80 -13.77 -0.61
C SER A 221 6.42 -12.57 0.26
N ILE A 222 5.34 -12.66 1.04
CA ILE A 222 4.96 -11.61 2.00
C ILE A 222 5.93 -11.60 3.18
N LYS A 223 6.28 -12.77 3.73
CA LYS A 223 7.29 -12.92 4.78
C LYS A 223 8.61 -12.24 4.37
N ALA A 224 9.09 -12.48 3.16
CA ALA A 224 10.33 -11.88 2.65
C ALA A 224 10.32 -10.34 2.57
N MET A 225 9.15 -9.69 2.64
CA MET A 225 9.06 -8.22 2.74
C MET A 225 9.47 -7.70 4.14
N PHE A 226 9.36 -8.54 5.18
CA PHE A 226 9.63 -8.19 6.58
C PHE A 226 10.95 -8.77 7.10
N PHE A 227 11.42 -9.87 6.51
CA PHE A 227 12.64 -10.56 6.92
C PHE A 227 13.66 -10.59 5.79
N LYS A 228 14.83 -9.99 6.03
CA LYS A 228 15.97 -10.14 5.15
C LYS A 228 16.50 -11.57 5.24
N SER A 229 16.71 -12.19 4.09
CA SER A 229 17.40 -13.47 3.97
C SER A 229 18.25 -13.46 2.70
N ALA A 230 19.20 -14.39 2.57
CA ALA A 230 20.08 -14.44 1.40
C ALA A 230 19.31 -14.47 0.06
N ASP A 231 18.12 -15.09 0.07
CA ASP A 231 17.31 -15.34 -1.12
C ASP A 231 15.96 -14.59 -1.10
N ASP A 232 15.84 -13.52 -0.30
CA ASP A 232 14.62 -12.74 -0.14
C ASP A 232 14.06 -12.21 -1.47
N ALA A 233 14.91 -11.75 -2.38
CA ALA A 233 14.51 -11.23 -3.68
C ALA A 233 13.81 -12.31 -4.54
N TYR A 234 14.34 -13.53 -4.55
CA TYR A 234 13.74 -14.64 -5.29
C TYR A 234 12.37 -15.02 -4.69
N LYS A 235 12.28 -15.05 -3.36
CA LYS A 235 11.04 -15.30 -2.63
C LYS A 235 9.99 -14.22 -2.88
N ILE A 236 10.36 -12.94 -2.91
CA ILE A 236 9.46 -11.83 -3.25
C ILE A 236 8.87 -12.02 -4.65
N LEU A 237 9.67 -12.50 -5.62
CA LEU A 237 9.21 -12.82 -6.97
C LEU A 237 8.49 -14.18 -7.09
N GLU A 238 8.33 -14.92 -5.99
CA GLU A 238 7.73 -16.27 -5.96
C GLU A 238 8.42 -17.31 -6.87
N VAL A 239 9.74 -17.16 -7.06
CA VAL A 239 10.59 -18.06 -7.83
C VAL A 239 11.68 -18.68 -6.97
N ASP A 240 12.14 -19.87 -7.37
CA ASP A 240 13.29 -20.52 -6.77
C ASP A 240 14.60 -19.82 -7.16
N LYS A 241 15.62 -19.88 -6.29
CA LYS A 241 16.96 -19.36 -6.63
C LYS A 241 17.58 -20.08 -7.83
N SER A 242 17.17 -21.30 -8.15
CA SER A 242 17.61 -22.01 -9.35
C SER A 242 16.86 -21.62 -10.62
N ALA A 243 15.84 -20.75 -10.54
CA ALA A 243 15.04 -20.35 -11.70
C ALA A 243 15.91 -19.71 -12.79
N SER A 244 15.55 -19.95 -14.06
CA SER A 244 16.26 -19.36 -15.20
C SER A 244 16.03 -17.84 -15.27
N GLU A 245 16.90 -17.09 -15.96
CA GLU A 245 16.69 -15.66 -16.17
C GLU A 245 15.37 -15.35 -16.88
N ALA A 246 14.97 -16.23 -17.81
CA ALA A 246 13.70 -16.13 -18.51
C ALA A 246 12.51 -16.26 -17.55
N ASP A 247 12.60 -17.18 -16.59
CA ASP A 247 11.59 -17.37 -15.55
C ASP A 247 11.52 -16.18 -14.59
N VAL A 248 12.67 -15.64 -14.18
CA VAL A 248 12.74 -14.43 -13.35
C VAL A 248 12.08 -13.24 -14.07
N LYS A 249 12.44 -12.99 -15.33
CA LYS A 249 11.83 -11.92 -16.17
C LYS A 249 10.33 -12.14 -16.35
N LYS A 250 9.89 -13.40 -16.51
CA LYS A 250 8.47 -13.75 -16.62
C LYS A 250 7.72 -13.49 -15.32
N ALA A 251 8.27 -13.90 -14.18
CA ALA A 251 7.69 -13.68 -12.86
C ALA A 251 7.56 -12.19 -12.54
N TYR A 252 8.63 -11.42 -12.76
CA TYR A 252 8.61 -9.96 -12.62
C TYR A 252 7.48 -9.32 -13.45
N ARG A 253 7.38 -9.63 -14.75
CA ARG A 253 6.33 -9.08 -15.62
C ARG A 253 4.92 -9.47 -15.15
N SER A 254 4.74 -10.71 -14.69
CA SER A 254 3.46 -11.19 -14.15
C SER A 254 3.05 -10.40 -12.90
N MET A 255 3.97 -10.25 -11.95
CA MET A 255 3.73 -9.51 -10.72
C MET A 255 3.55 -8.01 -10.95
N ALA A 256 4.39 -7.41 -11.79
CA ALA A 256 4.26 -6.02 -12.19
C ALA A 256 2.87 -5.77 -12.78
N LYS A 257 2.39 -6.66 -13.66
CA LYS A 257 1.03 -6.60 -14.22
C LYS A 257 -0.07 -6.77 -13.16
N LYS A 258 0.14 -7.64 -12.16
CA LYS A 258 -0.83 -7.91 -11.07
C LYS A 258 -0.97 -6.73 -10.12
N TYR A 259 0.15 -6.08 -9.77
CA TYR A 259 0.20 -5.04 -8.75
C TYR A 259 0.35 -3.61 -9.29
N HIS A 260 0.32 -3.42 -10.62
CA HIS A 260 0.47 -2.10 -11.24
C HIS A 260 -0.65 -1.13 -10.79
N PRO A 261 -0.34 0.13 -10.40
CA PRO A 261 -1.35 1.11 -9.97
C PRO A 261 -2.49 1.30 -10.98
N ASP A 262 -2.19 1.38 -12.29
CA ASP A 262 -3.20 1.56 -13.33
C ASP A 262 -4.23 0.44 -13.39
N LYS A 263 -3.84 -0.80 -13.06
CA LYS A 263 -4.77 -1.94 -13.07
C LYS A 263 -5.70 -1.94 -11.88
N LEU A 264 -5.37 -1.17 -10.84
CA LEU A 264 -6.03 -1.21 -9.55
C LEU A 264 -6.77 0.10 -9.26
N GLN A 265 -6.95 0.97 -10.26
CA GLN A 265 -7.69 2.22 -10.13
C GLN A 265 -9.16 2.02 -9.71
N HIS A 266 -9.75 0.89 -10.10
CA HIS A 266 -11.12 0.52 -9.76
C HIS A 266 -11.23 -0.20 -8.41
N MET A 267 -10.09 -0.55 -7.81
CA MET A 267 -10.04 -1.14 -6.49
C MET A 267 -10.04 -0.03 -5.45
N ASP A 268 -10.42 -0.38 -4.22
CA ASP A 268 -10.35 0.52 -3.09
C ASP A 268 -8.91 1.04 -2.88
N GLU A 269 -8.79 2.28 -2.38
CA GLU A 269 -7.49 2.97 -2.22
C GLU A 269 -6.49 2.16 -1.38
N ALA A 270 -7.06 1.35 -0.53
CA ALA A 270 -6.42 0.57 0.48
C ALA A 270 -5.73 -0.66 -0.13
N TYR A 271 -6.47 -1.45 -0.91
CA TYR A 271 -5.89 -2.47 -1.77
C TYR A 271 -4.86 -1.86 -2.72
N ARG A 272 -5.12 -0.68 -3.28
CA ARG A 272 -4.17 0.02 -4.15
C ARG A 272 -2.85 0.33 -3.44
N LYS A 273 -2.86 0.77 -2.18
CA LYS A 273 -1.63 1.05 -1.42
C LYS A 273 -0.86 -0.21 -1.02
N GLY A 274 -1.55 -1.29 -0.65
CA GLY A 274 -0.89 -2.58 -0.37
C GLY A 274 -0.28 -3.19 -1.62
N ALA A 275 -0.97 -3.07 -2.75
CA ALA A 275 -0.43 -3.47 -4.04
C ALA A 275 0.74 -2.57 -4.48
N GLU A 276 0.69 -1.27 -4.22
CA GLU A 276 1.79 -0.34 -4.50
C GLU A 276 3.06 -0.69 -3.71
N GLU A 277 2.93 -1.00 -2.42
CA GLU A 277 4.05 -1.48 -1.60
C GLU A 277 4.61 -2.81 -2.13
N LYS A 278 3.72 -3.77 -2.46
CA LYS A 278 4.14 -5.04 -3.05
C LYS A 278 4.84 -4.83 -4.40
N PHE A 279 4.32 -3.95 -5.23
CA PHE A 279 4.88 -3.59 -6.54
C PHE A 279 6.29 -3.01 -6.39
N ARG A 280 6.49 -2.06 -5.46
CA ARG A 280 7.81 -1.52 -5.16
C ARG A 280 8.78 -2.63 -4.70
N LYS A 281 8.34 -3.53 -3.81
CA LYS A 281 9.17 -4.66 -3.37
C LYS A 281 9.54 -5.62 -4.51
N VAL A 282 8.62 -5.85 -5.43
CA VAL A 282 8.84 -6.64 -6.65
C VAL A 282 9.88 -5.99 -7.55
N GLN A 283 9.85 -4.66 -7.70
CA GLN A 283 10.88 -3.91 -8.45
C GLN A 283 12.25 -4.02 -7.78
N GLU A 284 12.34 -3.70 -6.48
CA GLU A 284 13.57 -3.79 -5.68
C GLU A 284 14.19 -5.20 -5.76
N ALA A 285 13.35 -6.25 -5.68
CA ALA A 285 13.78 -7.63 -5.77
C ALA A 285 14.33 -7.99 -7.17
N TYR A 286 13.63 -7.57 -8.22
CA TYR A 286 14.08 -7.82 -9.59
C TYR A 286 15.41 -7.12 -9.90
N GLU A 287 15.56 -5.85 -9.49
CA GLU A 287 16.81 -5.10 -9.64
C GLU A 287 17.98 -5.77 -8.90
N LYS A 288 17.72 -6.27 -7.68
CA LYS A 288 18.73 -7.00 -6.90
C LYS A 288 19.17 -8.28 -7.62
N ILE A 289 18.25 -9.05 -8.18
CA ILE A 289 18.56 -10.28 -8.92
C ILE A 289 19.31 -9.97 -10.21
N GLN A 290 18.90 -8.94 -10.96
CA GLN A 290 19.62 -8.50 -12.15
C GLN A 290 21.07 -8.14 -11.82
N LYS A 291 21.31 -7.39 -10.75
CA LYS A 291 22.66 -7.03 -10.30
C LYS A 291 23.47 -8.24 -9.86
N GLU A 292 22.84 -9.21 -9.20
CA GLU A 292 23.49 -10.45 -8.73
C GLU A 292 23.92 -11.35 -9.89
N ARG A 293 23.12 -11.43 -10.97
CA ARG A 293 23.32 -12.38 -12.07
C ARG A 293 23.88 -11.79 -13.36
N GLY A 294 23.79 -10.48 -13.54
CA GLY A 294 24.39 -9.76 -14.67
C GLY A 294 23.59 -9.79 -15.97
N PHE A 295 22.26 -9.58 -15.92
CA PHE A 295 21.39 -9.56 -17.12
C PHE A 295 20.37 -8.41 -17.15
#